data_AF-A0A5C8U335-F1
#
_entry.id   AF-A0A5C8U335-F1
#
_cell.length_a   1.000
_cell.length_b   1.000
_cell.length_c   1.000
_cell.angle_alpha   90.00
_cell.angle_beta   90.00
_cell.angle_gamma   90.00
#
_symmetry.space_group_name_H-M   'P 1'
#
loop_
_entity.id
_entity.type
_entity.pdbx_description
1 polymer ?
#
loop_
_entity_poly.entity_id
_entity_poly.type
_entity_poly.pdbx_seq_one_letter_code
_entity_poly.pdbx_strand_id
1 'polypeptide(L)'
;MGVLCSTAVCRPFGALRGVCSSVLFRPLRFGVARTLLPTHACSCFVHIVGQRGHVGCGVSALHGPTHPERSSGQGAAIVSSGLSASLRQASLGRSERHLRSLHSPLGGQVTNTIIRVAIHDLTKTQGAFVVKHGKSDLKVTQTMQRVIDDLTALYAKRTSKSYGKFAVDEDRFPTEKHLSAYLNVQPSDFTTLTHKMMETLKAQAGYKGAATGGHVFFAHFEREERQYLLIAIVNEKLGASMTSDLDVQDVRHLDMDGFRFAGRINMTGWANGEERYIGFLKGKREVSEYFKEFLGCDTTVQNRRDTAELVQALMAFATDEGMDTPSKDDFLARAKTICERSAKAQEELSFEALANELSPQDPERLMTVLADPDLRLNDGFVPDRRALGALIKFKGKTPTWSIEFNRDAITRGNVRFNAEDNTLTLTGLPEDLTAQLRAEYSQDG
;
A
#
# COMPACT_ATOMS: atom_id res chain seq x y z
N MET A 1 10.22 -68.02 -15.19
CA MET A 1 10.91 -68.30 -16.48
C MET A 1 11.24 -66.97 -17.12
N GLY A 2 12.52 -66.69 -17.39
CA GLY A 2 12.98 -65.49 -18.11
C GLY A 2 13.82 -64.51 -17.27
N VAL A 3 15.13 -64.73 -17.24
CA VAL A 3 16.20 -63.89 -16.68
C VAL A 3 16.93 -63.18 -17.83
N LEU A 4 17.46 -61.97 -17.62
CA LEU A 4 18.68 -61.32 -18.21
C LEU A 4 18.65 -59.84 -17.75
N CYS A 5 19.48 -59.33 -16.82
CA CYS A 5 20.95 -59.15 -16.74
C CYS A 5 21.53 -58.15 -17.77
N SER A 6 22.04 -57.01 -17.30
CA SER A 6 23.26 -56.35 -17.83
C SER A 6 23.69 -55.18 -16.90
N THR A 7 24.65 -55.37 -16.00
CA THR A 7 26.10 -55.01 -16.08
C THR A 7 26.46 -53.52 -16.13
N ALA A 8 27.20 -53.10 -15.09
CA ALA A 8 28.01 -51.89 -15.01
C ALA A 8 29.48 -52.23 -15.28
N VAL A 9 30.20 -51.42 -16.08
CA VAL A 9 31.67 -51.32 -16.23
C VAL A 9 31.93 -50.00 -16.99
N CYS A 10 33.00 -49.18 -16.87
CA CYS A 10 34.03 -48.79 -15.89
C CYS A 10 35.05 -47.90 -16.66
N ARG A 11 35.88 -47.12 -15.93
CA ARG A 11 37.17 -46.46 -16.29
C ARG A 11 37.16 -44.98 -16.76
N PRO A 12 38.30 -44.24 -16.65
CA PRO A 12 39.27 -44.11 -15.52
C PRO A 12 39.65 -42.60 -15.28
N PHE A 13 40.00 -42.14 -14.06
CA PHE A 13 41.30 -42.10 -13.36
C PHE A 13 42.46 -41.27 -13.99
N GLY A 14 42.98 -40.30 -13.22
CA GLY A 14 44.30 -39.64 -13.39
C GLY A 14 44.25 -38.11 -13.21
N ALA A 15 44.36 -37.54 -12.00
CA ALA A 15 45.56 -37.29 -11.18
C ALA A 15 46.20 -35.89 -11.39
N LEU A 16 46.32 -35.08 -10.32
CA LEU A 16 47.60 -34.60 -9.75
C LEU A 16 47.42 -33.42 -8.75
N ARG A 17 47.95 -33.65 -7.53
CA ARG A 17 48.68 -32.75 -6.59
C ARG A 17 47.93 -31.52 -6.04
N GLY A 18 47.68 -31.40 -4.73
CA GLY A 18 48.64 -31.26 -3.61
C GLY A 18 48.69 -29.76 -3.23
N VAL A 19 48.43 -29.30 -1.99
CA VAL A 19 49.26 -29.43 -0.79
C VAL A 19 48.44 -29.03 0.47
N CYS A 20 48.81 -29.68 1.60
CA CYS A 20 48.42 -29.52 3.01
C CYS A 20 48.40 -28.09 3.61
N SER A 21 47.54 -27.84 4.62
CA SER A 21 47.88 -27.92 6.06
C SER A 21 46.62 -27.64 6.91
N SER A 22 46.15 -28.55 7.77
CA SER A 22 46.38 -28.66 9.23
C SER A 22 45.99 -27.40 10.04
N VAL A 23 45.37 -27.38 11.22
CA VAL A 23 44.88 -28.34 12.23
C VAL A 23 44.33 -27.44 13.37
N LEU A 24 43.20 -27.76 14.02
CA LEU A 24 43.02 -27.79 15.49
C LEU A 24 41.57 -28.05 15.95
N PHE A 25 41.42 -29.20 16.61
CA PHE A 25 40.42 -29.57 17.63
C PHE A 25 40.43 -28.57 18.81
N ARG A 26 39.39 -28.39 19.66
CA ARG A 26 38.69 -29.36 20.54
C ARG A 26 37.41 -28.72 21.17
N PRO A 27 36.55 -29.51 21.86
CA PRO A 27 35.16 -29.21 22.27
C PRO A 27 34.95 -29.02 23.79
N LEU A 28 33.70 -28.76 24.23
CA LEU A 28 33.02 -29.12 25.53
C LEU A 28 31.67 -28.34 25.61
N ARG A 29 30.62 -28.67 26.37
CA ARG A 29 29.88 -29.87 26.81
C ARG A 29 28.69 -29.35 27.67
N PHE A 30 27.52 -29.98 27.54
CA PHE A 30 26.44 -30.20 28.53
C PHE A 30 25.62 -29.07 29.19
N GLY A 31 24.30 -29.30 29.25
CA GLY A 31 23.37 -28.76 30.25
C GLY A 31 21.90 -29.06 29.93
N VAL A 32 21.29 -30.00 30.65
CA VAL A 32 19.92 -30.54 30.49
C VAL A 32 19.01 -30.00 31.61
N ALA A 33 17.68 -30.10 31.40
CA ALA A 33 16.57 -30.16 32.40
C ALA A 33 15.87 -28.82 32.72
N ARG A 34 14.58 -28.73 33.04
CA ARG A 34 13.31 -29.49 32.90
C ARG A 34 12.27 -28.64 33.68
N THR A 35 11.05 -28.48 33.15
CA THR A 35 9.73 -28.34 33.86
C THR A 35 9.57 -27.45 35.11
N LEU A 36 8.57 -26.55 35.10
CA LEU A 36 7.39 -26.48 36.04
C LEU A 36 6.77 -25.07 36.13
N LEU A 37 5.49 -24.96 35.73
CA LEU A 37 4.45 -24.11 36.38
C LEU A 37 4.20 -24.64 37.82
N PRO A 38 3.55 -23.93 38.79
CA PRO A 38 2.30 -23.19 38.59
C PRO A 38 1.98 -22.04 39.61
N THR A 39 0.70 -21.64 39.60
CA THR A 39 -0.18 -21.13 40.70
C THR A 39 -0.28 -19.64 41.06
N HIS A 40 -1.44 -19.08 40.67
CA HIS A 40 -2.46 -18.38 41.47
C HIS A 40 -2.09 -17.77 42.84
N ALA A 41 -2.53 -16.52 43.08
CA ALA A 41 -3.56 -16.18 44.08
C ALA A 41 -3.87 -14.66 44.20
N CYS A 42 -5.16 -14.39 44.46
CA CYS A 42 -5.78 -13.32 45.26
C CYS A 42 -5.55 -11.84 44.88
N SER A 43 -6.58 -11.11 44.41
CA SER A 43 -7.74 -10.56 45.16
C SER A 43 -7.36 -9.39 46.07
N CYS A 44 -7.87 -8.19 45.79
CA CYS A 44 -8.59 -7.37 46.78
C CYS A 44 -9.25 -6.14 46.13
N PHE A 45 -10.57 -6.10 46.27
CA PHE A 45 -11.46 -4.94 46.28
C PHE A 45 -10.91 -3.76 47.09
N VAL A 46 -11.09 -2.52 46.62
CA VAL A 46 -11.66 -1.42 47.44
C VAL A 46 -12.44 -0.46 46.54
N HIS A 47 -13.73 -0.35 46.85
CA HIS A 47 -14.68 0.69 46.42
C HIS A 47 -14.48 1.93 47.31
N ILE A 48 -14.35 3.14 46.77
CA ILE A 48 -14.74 4.37 47.48
C ILE A 48 -15.51 5.30 46.52
N VAL A 49 -16.64 5.74 47.05
CA VAL A 49 -17.68 6.62 46.52
C VAL A 49 -17.44 8.05 47.02
N GLY A 50 -17.86 9.06 46.24
CA GLY A 50 -18.20 10.40 46.75
C GLY A 50 -17.81 11.51 45.75
N GLN A 51 -18.76 12.08 44.99
CA GLN A 51 -19.50 13.34 45.30
C GLN A 51 -18.64 14.62 45.15
N ARG A 52 -19.07 15.78 44.66
CA ARG A 52 -20.26 16.36 43.97
C ARG A 52 -19.92 17.85 43.71
N GLY A 53 -20.52 18.46 42.67
CA GLY A 53 -20.85 19.91 42.56
C GLY A 53 -19.69 20.86 42.21
N HIS A 54 -19.86 22.03 41.60
CA HIS A 54 -20.98 22.82 41.06
C HIS A 54 -20.31 24.04 40.35
N VAL A 55 -20.59 24.33 39.07
CA VAL A 55 -21.29 25.54 38.53
C VAL A 55 -20.59 26.91 38.54
N GLY A 56 -20.66 27.60 37.39
CA GLY A 56 -20.55 29.07 37.19
C GLY A 56 -19.59 29.43 36.05
N CYS A 57 -19.97 29.71 34.79
CA CYS A 57 -20.85 30.73 34.19
C CYS A 57 -20.19 32.13 34.01
N GLY A 58 -20.24 32.65 32.77
CA GLY A 58 -19.87 34.03 32.35
C GLY A 58 -18.99 34.01 31.08
N VAL A 59 -19.47 34.08 29.83
CA VAL A 59 -20.28 35.08 29.09
C VAL A 59 -19.51 36.36 28.68
N SER A 60 -19.46 36.55 27.34
CA SER A 60 -19.30 37.78 26.55
C SER A 60 -17.91 38.40 26.36
N ALA A 61 -17.57 39.07 25.26
CA ALA A 61 -18.07 39.16 23.87
C ALA A 61 -17.16 40.19 23.13
N LEU A 62 -16.97 39.99 21.82
CA LEU A 62 -16.79 41.02 20.76
C LEU A 62 -15.57 41.98 20.81
N HIS A 63 -14.74 41.95 19.76
CA HIS A 63 -14.78 42.93 18.65
C HIS A 63 -13.81 42.54 17.52
N GLY A 64 -14.27 42.70 16.28
CA GLY A 64 -13.58 42.38 15.03
C GLY A 64 -12.67 43.51 14.50
N PRO A 65 -12.36 43.52 13.18
CA PRO A 65 -10.98 43.43 12.72
C PRO A 65 -10.48 44.68 11.97
N THR A 66 -9.17 44.78 11.81
CA THR A 66 -8.52 45.73 10.88
C THR A 66 -7.45 45.02 10.03
N HIS A 67 -7.70 44.99 8.72
CA HIS A 67 -6.73 44.90 7.62
C HIS A 67 -6.92 46.20 6.81
N PRO A 68 -5.93 46.74 6.08
CA PRO A 68 -5.17 46.02 5.05
C PRO A 68 -3.71 46.46 4.88
N GLU A 69 -2.93 45.75 4.06
CA GLU A 69 -2.22 46.36 2.91
C GLU A 69 -1.42 45.33 2.09
N ARG A 70 -1.52 45.49 0.77
CA ARG A 70 -0.80 44.75 -0.27
C ARG A 70 0.60 45.33 -0.43
N SER A 71 1.61 44.49 -0.65
CA SER A 71 2.77 44.89 -1.45
C SER A 71 3.16 43.78 -2.43
N SER A 72 3.42 44.23 -3.64
CA SER A 72 3.82 43.52 -4.84
C SER A 72 5.31 43.20 -4.83
N GLY A 73 5.68 41.97 -5.23
CA GLY A 73 7.06 41.61 -5.54
C GLY A 73 7.08 40.61 -6.71
N GLN A 74 7.60 41.07 -7.85
CA GLN A 74 7.86 40.27 -9.05
C GLN A 74 9.11 39.41 -8.88
N GLY A 75 9.15 38.26 -9.57
CA GLY A 75 10.39 37.69 -10.10
C GLY A 75 10.60 36.20 -9.84
N ALA A 76 10.33 35.38 -10.86
CA ALA A 76 11.20 34.32 -11.39
C ALA A 76 10.37 33.34 -12.22
N ALA A 77 10.46 33.47 -13.54
CA ALA A 77 9.87 32.54 -14.50
C ALA A 77 10.76 31.30 -14.62
N ILE A 78 10.20 30.12 -14.34
CA ILE A 78 10.75 28.83 -14.76
C ILE A 78 9.78 28.25 -15.80
N VAL A 79 10.34 27.98 -16.97
CA VAL A 79 9.63 27.48 -18.16
C VAL A 79 9.16 26.04 -17.87
N SER A 80 7.85 25.82 -17.75
CA SER A 80 7.25 24.48 -17.76
C SER A 80 6.41 24.33 -19.04
N SER A 81 6.77 23.33 -19.84
CA SER A 81 6.10 22.93 -21.07
C SER A 81 4.66 22.50 -20.80
N GLY A 82 3.74 23.01 -21.62
CA GLY A 82 2.29 22.93 -21.42
C GLY A 82 1.71 21.52 -21.55
N LEU A 83 1.20 21.01 -20.45
CA LEU A 83 0.10 20.03 -20.42
C LEU A 83 -1.22 20.80 -20.64
N SER A 84 -2.04 20.29 -21.57
CA SER A 84 -3.31 20.85 -22.04
C SER A 84 -4.21 21.43 -20.92
N ALA A 85 -4.84 22.57 -21.22
CA ALA A 85 -5.70 23.34 -20.32
C ALA A 85 -6.98 22.60 -19.83
N SER A 86 -7.29 21.42 -20.39
CA SER A 86 -8.49 20.65 -20.04
C SER A 86 -8.41 19.91 -18.70
N LEU A 87 -7.24 19.84 -18.06
CA LEU A 87 -7.03 19.09 -16.80
C LEU A 87 -6.80 19.99 -15.56
N ARG A 88 -6.87 21.32 -15.70
CA ARG A 88 -6.42 22.29 -14.67
C ARG A 88 -7.50 22.94 -13.81
N GLN A 89 -8.78 22.57 -13.93
CA GLN A 89 -9.85 23.13 -13.10
C GLN A 89 -10.56 22.07 -12.27
N ALA A 90 -9.97 21.71 -11.12
CA ALA A 90 -10.67 21.18 -9.94
C ALA A 90 -9.66 20.90 -8.82
N SER A 91 -9.44 21.84 -7.90
CA SER A 91 -8.75 21.55 -6.63
C SER A 91 -8.73 22.79 -5.73
N LEU A 92 -9.77 22.99 -4.93
CA LEU A 92 -9.72 23.77 -3.67
C LEU A 92 -10.83 23.25 -2.75
N GLY A 93 -10.45 22.48 -1.72
CA GLY A 93 -11.37 22.01 -0.68
C GLY A 93 -11.20 20.53 -0.27
N ARG A 94 -10.00 20.13 0.14
CA ARG A 94 -9.67 18.72 0.45
C ARG A 94 -8.95 18.65 1.82
N SER A 95 -9.69 18.44 2.90
CA SER A 95 -9.11 17.90 4.14
C SER A 95 -10.10 17.20 5.10
N GLU A 96 -11.42 17.39 5.00
CA GLU A 96 -12.36 16.80 5.98
C GLU A 96 -13.33 15.75 5.42
N ARG A 97 -13.44 15.59 4.10
CA ARG A 97 -14.45 14.71 3.48
C ARG A 97 -14.02 13.26 3.25
N HIS A 98 -12.72 12.94 3.33
CA HIS A 98 -12.22 11.62 2.91
C HIS A 98 -12.47 10.51 3.94
N LEU A 99 -12.56 10.84 5.24
CA LEU A 99 -12.77 9.84 6.30
C LEU A 99 -14.25 9.50 6.58
N ARG A 100 -15.21 10.27 6.04
CA ARG A 100 -16.65 10.02 6.26
C ARG A 100 -17.31 9.07 5.24
N SER A 101 -16.57 8.57 4.25
CA SER A 101 -17.14 7.74 3.17
C SER A 101 -17.06 6.23 3.40
N LEU A 102 -16.44 5.76 4.49
CA LEU A 102 -16.24 4.32 4.72
C LEU A 102 -17.45 3.61 5.37
N HIS A 103 -18.51 4.33 5.74
CA HIS A 103 -19.70 3.74 6.38
C HIS A 103 -21.01 4.28 5.80
N SER A 104 -21.34 3.88 4.56
CA SER A 104 -22.71 3.96 4.05
C SER A 104 -23.30 2.55 3.95
N PRO A 105 -24.36 2.19 4.72
CA PRO A 105 -24.93 0.84 4.74
C PRO A 105 -25.75 0.45 3.49
N LEU A 106 -25.71 1.27 2.44
CA LEU A 106 -26.27 0.96 1.12
C LEU A 106 -25.19 1.31 0.09
N GLY A 107 -24.55 0.28 -0.46
CA GLY A 107 -23.44 0.41 -1.41
C GLY A 107 -23.86 1.12 -2.69
N GLY A 108 -23.71 2.44 -2.73
CA GLY A 108 -23.56 3.16 -3.98
C GLY A 108 -22.21 2.77 -4.57
N GLN A 109 -22.17 1.86 -5.53
CA GLN A 109 -20.97 1.64 -6.33
C GLN A 109 -20.58 2.98 -6.94
N VAL A 110 -19.41 3.50 -6.61
CA VAL A 110 -18.84 4.66 -7.33
C VAL A 110 -18.55 4.16 -8.75
N THR A 111 -19.43 4.51 -9.69
CA THR A 111 -19.35 4.07 -11.09
C THR A 111 -18.30 4.89 -11.83
N ASN A 112 -17.45 4.21 -12.61
CA ASN A 112 -16.46 4.88 -13.44
C ASN A 112 -17.14 5.46 -14.68
N THR A 113 -16.88 6.72 -15.03
CA THR A 113 -17.33 7.28 -16.31
C THR A 113 -16.31 6.90 -17.38
N ILE A 114 -16.59 5.86 -18.16
CA ILE A 114 -15.67 5.38 -19.21
C ILE A 114 -15.66 6.35 -20.39
N ILE A 115 -14.48 6.89 -20.69
CA ILE A 115 -14.25 7.84 -21.78
C ILE A 115 -13.85 7.09 -23.05
N ARG A 116 -12.91 6.14 -22.95
CA ARG A 116 -12.45 5.29 -24.06
C ARG A 116 -12.16 3.88 -23.57
N VAL A 117 -12.42 2.89 -24.42
CA VAL A 117 -12.08 1.48 -24.12
C VAL A 117 -11.63 0.75 -25.38
N ALA A 118 -10.60 -0.08 -25.22
CA ALA A 118 -10.02 -0.90 -26.27
C ALA A 118 -9.67 -2.28 -25.72
N ILE A 119 -9.79 -3.29 -26.57
CA ILE A 119 -9.42 -4.66 -26.23
C ILE A 119 -8.53 -5.18 -27.35
N HIS A 120 -7.38 -5.73 -26.97
CA HIS A 120 -6.43 -6.37 -27.87
C HIS A 120 -6.11 -7.78 -27.37
N ASP A 121 -5.41 -8.55 -28.18
CA ASP A 121 -4.94 -9.88 -27.79
C ASP A 121 -3.42 -9.95 -27.88
N LEU A 122 -2.81 -10.59 -26.89
CA LEU A 122 -1.39 -10.95 -26.89
C LEU A 122 -1.30 -12.47 -26.78
N THR A 123 -0.92 -13.14 -27.86
CA THR A 123 -0.81 -14.61 -27.89
C THR A 123 0.63 -15.06 -28.02
N LYS A 124 0.99 -16.16 -27.35
CA LYS A 124 2.32 -16.77 -27.49
C LYS A 124 2.25 -17.93 -28.48
N THR A 125 2.93 -17.78 -29.62
CA THR A 125 3.00 -18.78 -30.69
C THR A 125 4.46 -19.14 -30.95
N GLN A 126 4.82 -20.43 -30.84
CA GLN A 126 6.19 -20.93 -31.08
C GLN A 126 7.28 -20.16 -30.29
N GLY A 127 6.96 -19.74 -29.06
CA GLY A 127 7.91 -19.01 -28.20
C GLY A 127 7.96 -17.50 -28.45
N ALA A 128 7.30 -16.98 -29.49
CA ALA A 128 7.21 -15.55 -29.77
C ALA A 128 5.81 -14.99 -29.46
N PHE A 129 5.74 -13.72 -29.07
CA PHE A 129 4.48 -13.03 -28.84
C PHE A 129 3.97 -12.35 -30.11
N VAL A 130 2.68 -12.54 -30.39
CA VAL A 130 1.96 -11.93 -31.51
C VAL A 130 0.84 -11.06 -30.95
N VAL A 131 0.82 -9.80 -31.39
CA VAL A 131 -0.24 -8.85 -31.07
C VAL A 131 -1.34 -8.96 -32.12
N LYS A 132 -2.58 -9.10 -31.67
CA LYS A 132 -3.77 -8.93 -32.50
C LYS A 132 -4.51 -7.69 -32.02
N HIS A 133 -4.50 -6.64 -32.84
CA HIS A 133 -5.25 -5.45 -32.50
C HIS A 133 -6.75 -5.70 -32.68
N GLY A 134 -7.54 -5.48 -31.63
CA GLY A 134 -9.00 -5.42 -31.73
C GLY A 134 -9.49 -4.02 -32.09
N LYS A 135 -10.74 -3.72 -31.71
CA LYS A 135 -11.33 -2.39 -31.91
C LYS A 135 -10.88 -1.45 -30.80
N SER A 136 -10.35 -0.29 -31.19
CA SER A 136 -9.71 0.66 -30.26
C SER A 136 -10.58 1.87 -29.90
N ASP A 137 -11.88 1.80 -30.15
CA ASP A 137 -12.89 2.78 -29.74
C ASP A 137 -14.24 2.06 -29.61
N LEU A 138 -14.28 1.08 -28.69
CA LEU A 138 -15.49 0.29 -28.48
C LEU A 138 -16.59 1.17 -27.89
N LYS A 139 -17.81 1.06 -28.43
CA LYS A 139 -18.99 1.67 -27.80
C LYS A 139 -19.12 1.13 -26.38
N VAL A 140 -19.21 2.03 -25.41
CA VAL A 140 -19.46 1.67 -24.01
C VAL A 140 -20.90 1.16 -23.90
N THR A 141 -21.06 -0.15 -23.96
CA THR A 141 -22.33 -0.85 -23.66
C THR A 141 -22.48 -1.05 -22.15
N GLN A 142 -23.68 -1.38 -21.69
CA GLN A 142 -23.91 -1.76 -20.29
C GLN A 142 -23.00 -2.92 -19.85
N THR A 143 -22.76 -3.89 -20.72
CA THR A 143 -21.83 -5.00 -20.46
C THR A 143 -20.38 -4.51 -20.33
N MET A 144 -19.94 -3.60 -21.20
CA MET A 144 -18.59 -3.04 -21.12
C MET A 144 -18.40 -2.24 -19.83
N GLN A 145 -19.39 -1.41 -19.47
CA GLN A 145 -19.39 -0.65 -18.22
C GLN A 145 -19.20 -1.58 -17.03
N ARG A 146 -20.05 -2.62 -16.93
CA ARG A 146 -19.96 -3.62 -15.87
C ARG A 146 -18.59 -4.30 -15.81
N VAL A 147 -18.03 -4.73 -16.96
CA VAL A 147 -16.72 -5.39 -17.00
C VAL A 147 -15.60 -4.48 -16.47
N ILE A 148 -15.56 -3.21 -16.89
CA ILE A 148 -14.53 -2.28 -16.43
C ILE A 148 -14.71 -1.91 -14.95
N ASP A 149 -15.94 -1.74 -14.48
CA ASP A 149 -16.24 -1.51 -13.07
C ASP A 149 -15.83 -2.72 -12.21
N ASP A 150 -16.14 -3.93 -12.66
CA ASP A 150 -15.76 -5.19 -12.00
C ASP A 150 -14.24 -5.34 -11.94
N LEU A 151 -13.51 -5.12 -13.05
CA LEU A 151 -12.04 -5.15 -13.06
C LEU A 151 -11.44 -4.11 -12.12
N THR A 152 -12.00 -2.90 -12.09
CA THR A 152 -11.54 -1.82 -11.20
C THR A 152 -11.77 -2.17 -9.74
N ALA A 153 -12.93 -2.75 -9.41
CA ALA A 153 -13.26 -3.19 -8.06
C ALA A 153 -12.38 -4.36 -7.61
N LEU A 154 -12.16 -5.35 -8.48
CA LEU A 154 -11.28 -6.48 -8.22
C LEU A 154 -9.83 -6.05 -8.05
N TYR A 155 -9.35 -5.12 -8.88
CA TYR A 155 -8.04 -4.50 -8.72
C TYR A 155 -7.94 -3.81 -7.36
N ALA A 156 -8.96 -3.01 -6.98
CA ALA A 156 -8.98 -2.29 -5.71
C ALA A 156 -8.91 -3.23 -4.50
N LYS A 157 -9.53 -4.42 -4.55
CA LYS A 157 -9.52 -5.39 -3.44
C LYS A 157 -8.17 -6.09 -3.19
N ARG A 158 -7.23 -6.11 -4.14
CA ARG A 158 -5.95 -6.84 -3.97
C ARG A 158 -4.99 -6.09 -3.06
N THR A 159 -4.50 -6.68 -1.99
CA THR A 159 -3.49 -6.05 -1.11
C THR A 159 -2.09 -6.02 -1.71
N SER A 160 -1.76 -6.99 -2.58
CA SER A 160 -0.45 -7.13 -3.21
C SER A 160 -0.24 -6.11 -4.34
N LYS A 161 -0.12 -4.84 -3.99
CA LYS A 161 0.12 -3.75 -4.93
C LYS A 161 1.49 -3.11 -4.73
N SER A 162 2.00 -2.55 -5.82
CA SER A 162 3.11 -1.59 -5.76
C SER A 162 2.73 -0.32 -6.49
N TYR A 163 3.20 0.80 -5.95
CA TYR A 163 2.98 2.14 -6.42
C TYR A 163 4.31 2.84 -6.70
N GLY A 164 4.31 3.63 -7.76
CA GLY A 164 5.47 4.37 -8.22
C GLY A 164 5.11 5.47 -9.21
N LYS A 165 6.11 5.89 -9.97
CA LYS A 165 6.03 6.90 -11.01
C LYS A 165 6.75 6.43 -12.27
N PHE A 166 6.63 7.15 -13.37
CA PHE A 166 7.39 6.81 -14.56
C PHE A 166 8.90 6.85 -14.29
N ALA A 167 9.61 5.87 -14.85
CA ALA A 167 11.06 5.82 -14.85
C ALA A 167 11.61 6.92 -15.77
N VAL A 168 12.77 7.46 -15.41
CA VAL A 168 13.41 8.57 -16.16
C VAL A 168 13.89 8.14 -17.56
N ASP A 169 14.17 6.84 -17.75
CA ASP A 169 14.64 6.29 -19.02
C ASP A 169 13.46 5.99 -19.97
N GLU A 170 12.98 7.01 -20.67
CA GLU A 170 11.88 6.90 -21.64
C GLU A 170 12.22 6.02 -22.85
N ASP A 171 13.50 5.85 -23.20
CA ASP A 171 13.90 5.03 -24.33
C ASP A 171 13.73 3.54 -24.00
N ARG A 172 14.08 3.14 -22.77
CA ARG A 172 13.82 1.79 -22.27
C ARG A 172 12.35 1.58 -21.90
N PHE A 173 11.68 2.62 -21.42
CA PHE A 173 10.32 2.55 -20.87
C PHE A 173 9.37 3.59 -21.51
N PRO A 174 8.92 3.37 -22.76
CA PRO A 174 8.28 4.41 -23.58
C PRO A 174 6.82 4.72 -23.23
N THR A 175 6.26 4.11 -22.19
CA THR A 175 4.86 4.28 -21.81
C THR A 175 4.51 5.72 -21.44
N GLU A 176 5.41 6.43 -20.76
CA GLU A 176 5.23 7.86 -20.47
C GLU A 176 5.08 8.68 -21.75
N LYS A 177 5.99 8.50 -22.70
CA LYS A 177 5.99 9.15 -24.02
C LYS A 177 4.71 8.87 -24.80
N HIS A 178 4.22 7.64 -24.78
CA HIS A 178 2.96 7.26 -25.44
C HIS A 178 1.77 7.96 -24.81
N LEU A 179 1.71 7.99 -23.47
CA LEU A 179 0.62 8.64 -22.75
C LEU A 179 0.64 10.17 -22.91
N SER A 180 1.84 10.77 -22.90
CA SER A 180 2.04 12.20 -23.14
C SER A 180 1.54 12.60 -24.53
N ALA A 181 1.89 11.83 -25.56
CA ALA A 181 1.41 12.06 -26.93
C ALA A 181 -0.12 11.97 -27.03
N TYR A 182 -0.75 11.03 -26.31
CA TYR A 182 -2.20 10.89 -26.26
C TYR A 182 -2.91 12.07 -25.58
N LEU A 183 -2.34 12.61 -24.50
CA LEU A 183 -2.93 13.74 -23.77
C LEU A 183 -2.72 15.10 -24.46
N ASN A 184 -1.64 15.25 -25.24
CA ASN A 184 -1.26 16.52 -25.84
C ASN A 184 -1.84 16.78 -27.24
N VAL A 185 -2.37 15.74 -27.92
CA VAL A 185 -2.98 15.88 -29.25
C VAL A 185 -4.50 15.88 -29.13
N GLN A 186 -5.16 16.80 -29.84
CA GLN A 186 -6.62 16.86 -29.94
C GLN A 186 -7.09 16.79 -31.40
N PRO A 187 -8.11 15.95 -31.72
CA PRO A 187 -8.74 14.98 -30.83
C PRO A 187 -7.76 13.87 -30.42
N SER A 188 -7.85 13.42 -29.18
CA SER A 188 -6.96 12.36 -28.68
C SER A 188 -7.20 11.03 -29.41
N ASP A 189 -6.12 10.41 -29.87
CA ASP A 189 -6.17 9.14 -30.60
C ASP A 189 -5.84 7.97 -29.68
N PHE A 190 -6.89 7.37 -29.13
CA PHE A 190 -6.77 6.20 -28.25
C PHE A 190 -6.24 4.96 -28.99
N THR A 191 -6.51 4.85 -30.30
CA THR A 191 -6.03 3.73 -31.13
C THR A 191 -4.51 3.74 -31.21
N THR A 192 -3.94 4.90 -31.52
CA THR A 192 -2.48 5.05 -31.58
C THR A 192 -1.83 4.77 -30.23
N LEU A 193 -2.45 5.23 -29.12
CA LEU A 193 -1.95 4.93 -27.78
C LEU A 193 -1.90 3.43 -27.51
N THR A 194 -3.03 2.74 -27.64
CA THR A 194 -3.13 1.32 -27.25
C THR A 194 -2.31 0.44 -28.18
N HIS A 195 -2.17 0.78 -29.47
CA HIS A 195 -1.30 0.06 -30.39
C HIS A 195 0.18 0.15 -29.98
N LYS A 196 0.67 1.35 -29.65
CA LYS A 196 2.04 1.55 -29.18
C LYS A 196 2.30 0.86 -27.83
N MET A 197 1.32 0.91 -26.92
CA MET A 197 1.39 0.19 -25.66
C MET A 197 1.40 -1.33 -25.87
N MET A 198 0.66 -1.88 -26.83
CA MET A 198 0.70 -3.31 -27.15
C MET A 198 2.06 -3.77 -27.70
N GLU A 199 2.72 -2.96 -28.55
CA GLU A 199 4.09 -3.28 -28.99
C GLU A 199 5.09 -3.21 -27.84
N THR A 200 4.94 -2.24 -26.94
CA THR A 200 5.74 -2.16 -25.70
C THR A 200 5.53 -3.40 -24.84
N LEU A 201 4.27 -3.79 -24.61
CA LEU A 201 3.93 -4.98 -23.83
C LEU A 201 4.50 -6.26 -24.45
N LYS A 202 4.40 -6.42 -25.77
CA LYS A 202 4.97 -7.55 -26.53
C LYS A 202 6.49 -7.62 -26.37
N ALA A 203 7.19 -6.50 -26.49
CA ALA A 203 8.63 -6.44 -26.33
C ALA A 203 9.04 -6.87 -24.90
N GLN A 204 8.40 -6.31 -23.87
CA GLN A 204 8.71 -6.62 -22.47
C GLN A 204 8.36 -8.08 -22.11
N ALA A 205 7.21 -8.58 -22.58
CA ALA A 205 6.82 -9.97 -22.39
C ALA A 205 7.79 -10.95 -23.08
N GLY A 206 8.34 -10.58 -24.24
CA GLY A 206 9.30 -11.38 -25.00
C GLY A 206 10.60 -11.69 -24.24
N TYR A 207 11.02 -10.81 -23.32
CA TYR A 207 12.22 -11.03 -22.50
C TYR A 207 12.02 -12.03 -21.35
N LYS A 208 10.77 -12.40 -21.01
CA LYS A 208 10.47 -13.27 -19.87
C LYS A 208 9.78 -14.56 -20.29
N GLY A 209 10.42 -15.71 -20.02
CA GLY A 209 9.91 -17.02 -20.41
C GLY A 209 8.55 -17.40 -19.82
N ALA A 210 8.21 -16.90 -18.62
CA ALA A 210 6.99 -17.21 -17.89
C ALA A 210 5.73 -16.45 -18.36
N ALA A 211 5.86 -15.47 -19.25
CA ALA A 211 4.69 -14.75 -19.77
C ALA A 211 3.84 -15.68 -20.68
N THR A 212 2.52 -15.60 -20.51
CA THR A 212 1.53 -16.44 -21.22
C THR A 212 0.70 -15.67 -22.25
N GLY A 213 0.57 -14.35 -22.09
CA GLY A 213 -0.36 -13.54 -22.90
C GLY A 213 -1.77 -13.50 -22.31
N GLY A 214 -2.73 -13.04 -23.11
CA GLY A 214 -4.15 -12.90 -22.76
C GLY A 214 -4.83 -11.73 -23.46
N HIS A 215 -6.11 -11.49 -23.13
CA HIS A 215 -6.86 -10.34 -23.62
C HIS A 215 -6.46 -9.10 -22.82
N VAL A 216 -5.98 -8.07 -23.51
CA VAL A 216 -5.49 -6.84 -22.91
C VAL A 216 -6.55 -5.76 -23.00
N PHE A 217 -7.13 -5.42 -21.85
CA PHE A 217 -8.10 -4.34 -21.68
C PHE A 217 -7.37 -3.04 -21.41
N PHE A 218 -7.73 -1.99 -22.16
CA PHE A 218 -7.36 -0.61 -21.88
C PHE A 218 -8.64 0.19 -21.64
N ALA A 219 -8.74 0.85 -20.49
CA ALA A 219 -9.87 1.71 -20.17
C ALA A 219 -9.39 3.06 -19.66
N HIS A 220 -9.70 4.12 -20.41
CA HIS A 220 -9.59 5.48 -19.94
C HIS A 220 -10.94 5.88 -19.34
N PHE A 221 -10.96 6.21 -18.05
CA PHE A 221 -12.17 6.60 -17.36
C PHE A 221 -11.92 7.74 -16.36
N GLU A 222 -13.00 8.40 -15.99
CA GLU A 222 -13.02 9.40 -14.93
C GLU A 222 -13.71 8.85 -13.69
N ARG A 223 -13.14 9.14 -12.52
CA ARG A 223 -13.73 8.88 -11.22
C ARG A 223 -13.32 9.98 -10.25
N GLU A 224 -14.30 10.57 -9.58
CA GLU A 224 -14.07 11.64 -8.58
C GLU A 224 -13.18 12.77 -9.13
N GLU A 225 -13.53 13.28 -10.33
CA GLU A 225 -12.81 14.37 -11.03
C GLU A 225 -11.34 14.05 -11.38
N ARG A 226 -10.96 12.77 -11.35
CA ARG A 226 -9.64 12.30 -11.75
C ARG A 226 -9.75 11.31 -12.91
N GLN A 227 -8.84 11.45 -13.86
CA GLN A 227 -8.75 10.58 -15.01
C GLN A 227 -7.72 9.48 -14.79
N TYR A 228 -8.09 8.27 -15.15
CA TYR A 228 -7.29 7.06 -14.98
C TYR A 228 -7.19 6.29 -16.27
N LEU A 229 -6.05 5.62 -16.47
CA LEU A 229 -5.89 4.57 -17.46
C LEU A 229 -5.71 3.24 -16.71
N LEU A 230 -6.67 2.33 -16.84
CA LEU A 230 -6.56 0.94 -16.41
C LEU A 230 -6.06 0.09 -17.58
N ILE A 231 -5.06 -0.75 -17.30
CA ILE A 231 -4.58 -1.80 -18.18
C ILE A 231 -4.69 -3.12 -17.44
N ALA A 232 -5.38 -4.11 -18.01
CA ALA A 232 -5.50 -5.44 -17.41
C ALA A 232 -5.36 -6.54 -18.46
N ILE A 233 -4.66 -7.62 -18.12
CA ILE A 233 -4.56 -8.83 -18.95
C ILE A 233 -5.44 -9.91 -18.33
N VAL A 234 -6.51 -10.27 -19.03
CA VAL A 234 -7.53 -11.22 -18.59
C VAL A 234 -7.52 -12.42 -19.53
N ASN A 235 -7.53 -13.62 -18.96
CA ASN A 235 -7.60 -14.87 -19.71
C ASN A 235 -9.02 -15.42 -19.70
N GLU A 236 -9.32 -16.34 -20.61
CA GLU A 236 -10.54 -17.15 -20.52
C GLU A 236 -10.33 -18.36 -19.62
N LYS A 237 -11.39 -18.77 -18.91
CA LYS A 237 -11.47 -20.07 -18.24
C LYS A 237 -12.66 -20.87 -18.75
N LEU A 238 -12.52 -22.19 -18.73
CA LEU A 238 -13.62 -23.11 -19.00
C LEU A 238 -14.54 -23.15 -17.79
N GLY A 239 -15.83 -22.97 -18.02
CA GLY A 239 -16.89 -23.16 -17.03
C GLY A 239 -17.98 -24.07 -17.58
N ALA A 240 -18.88 -24.48 -16.70
CA ALA A 240 -20.09 -25.20 -17.06
C ALA A 240 -21.28 -24.24 -17.06
N SER A 241 -22.12 -24.32 -18.10
CA SER A 241 -23.42 -23.64 -18.17
C SER A 241 -24.54 -24.66 -18.33
N MET A 242 -25.70 -24.36 -17.77
CA MET A 242 -26.92 -25.11 -18.03
C MET A 242 -27.45 -24.76 -19.43
N THR A 243 -27.92 -25.74 -20.18
CA THR A 243 -28.70 -25.54 -21.41
C THR A 243 -30.18 -25.31 -21.07
N SER A 244 -31.00 -25.00 -22.09
CA SER A 244 -32.46 -24.92 -21.92
C SER A 244 -33.08 -26.25 -21.50
N ASP A 245 -32.42 -27.36 -21.81
CA ASP A 245 -32.93 -28.71 -21.59
C ASP A 245 -32.46 -29.30 -20.24
N LEU A 246 -31.93 -28.44 -19.35
CA LEU A 246 -31.35 -28.82 -18.06
C LEU A 246 -30.16 -29.79 -18.17
N ASP A 247 -29.42 -29.71 -19.27
CA ASP A 247 -28.15 -30.42 -19.46
C ASP A 247 -26.96 -29.46 -19.25
N VAL A 248 -25.74 -30.00 -19.19
CA VAL A 248 -24.52 -29.23 -18.95
C VAL A 248 -23.69 -29.10 -20.23
N GLN A 249 -23.28 -27.87 -20.55
CA GLN A 249 -22.34 -27.60 -21.64
C GLN A 249 -21.15 -26.76 -21.19
N ASP A 250 -20.04 -26.94 -21.89
CA ASP A 250 -18.86 -26.11 -21.72
C ASP A 250 -19.10 -24.69 -22.24
N VAL A 251 -18.69 -23.69 -21.45
CA VAL A 251 -18.68 -22.28 -21.85
C VAL A 251 -17.34 -21.65 -21.48
N ARG A 252 -16.72 -20.94 -22.43
CA ARG A 252 -15.55 -20.11 -22.16
C ARG A 252 -16.01 -18.72 -21.75
N HIS A 253 -15.45 -18.23 -20.65
CA HIS A 253 -15.75 -16.89 -20.14
C HIS A 253 -14.50 -16.23 -19.60
N LEU A 254 -14.52 -14.90 -19.55
CA LEU A 254 -13.43 -14.10 -18.99
C LEU A 254 -13.23 -14.46 -17.51
N ASP A 255 -12.00 -14.81 -17.14
CA ASP A 255 -11.59 -15.07 -15.77
C ASP A 255 -11.29 -13.75 -15.04
N MET A 256 -12.36 -13.06 -14.65
CA MET A 256 -12.30 -11.77 -13.97
C MET A 256 -11.59 -11.88 -12.60
N ASP A 257 -11.73 -12.99 -11.89
CA ASP A 257 -11.10 -13.14 -10.57
C ASP A 257 -9.61 -13.51 -10.66
N GLY A 258 -9.24 -14.24 -11.70
CA GLY A 258 -7.90 -14.80 -11.88
C GLY A 258 -6.89 -13.90 -12.58
N PHE A 259 -7.25 -12.66 -12.96
CA PHE A 259 -6.25 -11.78 -13.59
C PHE A 259 -5.12 -11.46 -12.61
N ARG A 260 -3.89 -11.62 -13.09
CA ARG A 260 -2.66 -11.36 -12.31
C ARG A 260 -1.92 -10.11 -12.77
N PHE A 261 -2.27 -9.57 -13.93
CA PHE A 261 -1.64 -8.39 -14.50
C PHE A 261 -2.69 -7.32 -14.63
N ALA A 262 -2.62 -6.33 -13.75
CA ALA A 262 -3.34 -5.09 -13.92
C ALA A 262 -2.54 -3.94 -13.34
N GLY A 263 -2.66 -2.79 -14.00
CA GLY A 263 -2.05 -1.54 -13.62
C GLY A 263 -3.02 -0.40 -13.83
N ARG A 264 -2.94 0.61 -12.97
CA ARG A 264 -3.74 1.82 -13.05
C ARG A 264 -2.82 3.03 -12.99
N ILE A 265 -2.93 3.92 -13.96
CA ILE A 265 -2.20 5.18 -14.03
C ILE A 265 -3.19 6.30 -13.72
N ASN A 266 -2.94 7.08 -12.66
CA ASN A 266 -3.67 8.30 -12.34
C ASN A 266 -3.12 9.46 -13.19
N MET A 267 -3.75 9.73 -14.33
CA MET A 267 -3.26 10.71 -15.30
C MET A 267 -3.37 12.14 -14.77
N THR A 268 -4.41 12.44 -13.99
CA THR A 268 -4.53 13.72 -13.29
C THR A 268 -3.42 13.89 -12.25
N GLY A 269 -3.12 12.85 -11.47
CA GLY A 269 -2.03 12.87 -10.49
C GLY A 269 -0.66 13.03 -11.14
N TRP A 270 -0.42 12.36 -12.27
CA TRP A 270 0.79 12.54 -13.07
C TRP A 270 0.93 13.97 -13.58
N ALA A 271 -0.11 14.54 -14.18
CA ALA A 271 -0.10 15.92 -14.67
C ALA A 271 0.14 16.96 -13.56
N ASN A 272 -0.23 16.63 -12.32
CA ASN A 272 -0.02 17.47 -11.13
C ASN A 272 1.34 17.25 -10.44
N GLY A 273 2.21 16.38 -10.97
CA GLY A 273 3.53 16.11 -10.38
C GLY A 273 3.47 15.32 -9.06
N GLU A 274 2.46 14.49 -8.85
CA GLU A 274 2.40 13.58 -7.70
C GLU A 274 3.51 12.50 -7.80
N GLU A 275 3.94 11.92 -6.67
CA GLU A 275 5.07 10.96 -6.64
C GLU A 275 4.66 9.48 -6.83
N ARG A 276 3.37 9.16 -6.65
CA ARG A 276 2.83 7.79 -6.73
C ARG A 276 1.52 7.77 -7.49
N TYR A 277 1.59 7.77 -8.81
CA TYR A 277 0.41 7.78 -9.69
C TYR A 277 0.26 6.50 -10.50
N ILE A 278 1.27 5.62 -10.55
CA ILE A 278 1.17 4.31 -11.18
C ILE A 278 1.03 3.26 -10.08
N GLY A 279 -0.03 2.47 -10.09
CA GLY A 279 -0.18 1.29 -9.25
C GLY A 279 -0.28 0.04 -10.11
N PHE A 280 0.25 -1.10 -9.66
CA PHE A 280 0.07 -2.40 -10.32
C PHE A 280 0.08 -3.57 -9.33
N LEU A 281 -0.49 -4.70 -9.76
CA LEU A 281 -0.49 -5.92 -8.96
C LEU A 281 0.89 -6.57 -8.93
N LYS A 282 1.43 -6.78 -7.72
CA LYS A 282 2.60 -7.63 -7.47
C LYS A 282 2.16 -9.10 -7.60
N GLY A 283 2.24 -9.63 -8.81
CA GLY A 283 2.23 -11.08 -9.05
C GLY A 283 3.51 -11.76 -8.52
N LYS A 284 3.64 -13.08 -8.70
CA LYS A 284 4.88 -13.82 -8.37
C LYS A 284 6.09 -13.17 -9.08
N ARG A 285 7.21 -12.99 -8.35
CA ARG A 285 8.35 -12.10 -8.66
C ARG A 285 8.71 -11.98 -10.15
N GLU A 286 8.92 -13.08 -10.87
CA GLU A 286 9.37 -13.04 -12.28
C GLU A 286 8.29 -12.57 -13.26
N VAL A 287 7.01 -12.80 -12.94
CA VAL A 287 5.90 -12.56 -13.87
C VAL A 287 5.36 -11.13 -13.72
N SER A 288 5.52 -10.50 -12.56
CA SER A 288 5.15 -9.09 -12.36
C SER A 288 6.18 -8.10 -12.89
N GLU A 289 7.43 -8.53 -13.09
CA GLU A 289 8.53 -7.65 -13.49
C GLU A 289 8.36 -7.10 -14.92
N TYR A 290 8.05 -7.94 -15.92
CA TYR A 290 7.83 -7.41 -17.28
C TYR A 290 6.65 -6.46 -17.35
N PHE A 291 5.63 -6.66 -16.51
CA PHE A 291 4.45 -5.79 -16.48
C PHE A 291 4.79 -4.44 -15.84
N LYS A 292 5.65 -4.43 -14.80
CA LYS A 292 6.24 -3.21 -14.25
C LYS A 292 7.07 -2.46 -15.30
N GLU A 293 7.94 -3.18 -16.02
CA GLU A 293 8.75 -2.61 -17.12
C GLU A 293 7.87 -2.08 -18.25
N PHE A 294 6.82 -2.81 -18.63
CA PHE A 294 5.82 -2.35 -19.60
C PHE A 294 5.16 -1.05 -19.17
N LEU A 295 4.73 -0.92 -17.93
CA LEU A 295 4.16 0.34 -17.42
C LEU A 295 5.21 1.46 -17.31
N GLY A 296 6.50 1.12 -17.41
CA GLY A 296 7.60 2.04 -17.15
C GLY A 296 7.62 2.53 -15.70
N CYS A 297 7.17 1.71 -14.75
CA CYS A 297 7.00 2.11 -13.37
C CYS A 297 8.30 1.95 -12.58
N ASP A 298 8.86 3.04 -12.07
CA ASP A 298 9.88 3.04 -11.03
C ASP A 298 9.23 2.97 -9.65
N THR A 299 9.51 1.87 -8.95
CA THR A 299 9.01 1.58 -7.60
C THR A 299 10.13 1.70 -6.56
N THR A 300 11.06 2.66 -6.72
CA THR A 300 12.17 2.86 -5.78
C THR A 300 11.68 2.75 -4.35
N VAL A 301 12.15 1.71 -3.65
CA VAL A 301 11.65 1.32 -2.34
C VAL A 301 12.07 2.37 -1.32
N GLN A 302 11.09 2.96 -0.63
CA GLN A 302 11.33 3.95 0.41
C GLN A 302 10.86 3.36 1.74
N ASN A 303 11.54 2.30 2.22
CA ASN A 303 11.17 1.54 3.41
C ASN A 303 10.67 2.42 4.58
N ARG A 304 11.36 3.52 4.88
CA ARG A 304 10.96 4.45 5.95
C ARG A 304 9.65 5.17 5.67
N ARG A 305 9.42 5.62 4.42
CA ARG A 305 8.18 6.26 3.99
C ARG A 305 7.03 5.26 3.96
N ASP A 306 7.25 4.08 3.34
CA ASP A 306 6.26 3.01 3.27
C ASP A 306 5.83 2.56 4.68
N THR A 307 6.79 2.45 5.61
CA THR A 307 6.49 2.17 7.03
C THR A 307 5.67 3.28 7.66
N ALA A 308 6.02 4.55 7.44
CA ALA A 308 5.28 5.67 8.03
C ALA A 308 3.83 5.72 7.53
N GLU A 309 3.60 5.47 6.24
CA GLU A 309 2.26 5.42 5.64
C GLU A 309 1.45 4.22 6.18
N LEU A 310 2.07 3.04 6.31
CA LEU A 310 1.43 1.89 6.97
C LEU A 310 1.02 2.22 8.42
N VAL A 311 1.90 2.87 9.19
CA VAL A 311 1.60 3.28 10.57
C VAL A 311 0.38 4.20 10.61
N GLN A 312 0.29 5.17 9.70
CA GLN A 312 -0.88 6.05 9.62
C GLN A 312 -2.15 5.27 9.27
N ALA A 313 -2.09 4.33 8.32
CA ALA A 313 -3.23 3.51 7.94
C ALA A 313 -3.74 2.64 9.11
N LEU A 314 -2.82 2.04 9.89
CA LEU A 314 -3.18 1.25 11.07
C LEU A 314 -3.78 2.09 12.19
N MET A 315 -3.26 3.31 12.41
CA MET A 315 -3.82 4.24 13.39
C MET A 315 -5.20 4.75 12.99
N ALA A 316 -5.41 5.04 11.70
CA ALA A 316 -6.70 5.41 11.15
C ALA A 316 -7.69 4.26 11.31
N PHE A 317 -7.32 3.04 10.89
CA PHE A 317 -8.14 1.84 11.04
C PHE A 317 -8.62 1.62 12.48
N ALA A 318 -7.71 1.66 13.47
CA ALA A 318 -8.08 1.48 14.86
C ALA A 318 -9.03 2.58 15.39
N THR A 319 -8.96 3.78 14.80
CA THR A 319 -9.87 4.89 15.14
C THR A 319 -11.24 4.68 14.49
N ASP A 320 -11.27 4.29 13.22
CA ASP A 320 -12.49 4.09 12.44
C ASP A 320 -13.29 2.86 12.91
N GLU A 321 -12.62 1.84 13.42
CA GLU A 321 -13.25 0.69 14.10
C GLU A 321 -13.82 1.05 15.49
N GLY A 322 -13.62 2.28 15.96
CA GLY A 322 -14.13 2.74 17.25
C GLY A 322 -13.50 2.00 18.44
N MET A 323 -12.26 1.52 18.31
CA MET A 323 -11.56 0.85 19.40
C MET A 323 -11.40 1.80 20.58
N ASP A 324 -11.70 1.33 21.79
CA ASP A 324 -11.42 2.08 23.01
C ASP A 324 -9.90 2.22 23.23
N THR A 325 -9.49 3.12 24.11
CA THR A 325 -8.06 3.41 24.33
C THR A 325 -7.24 2.15 24.65
N PRO A 326 -7.65 1.27 25.58
CA PRO A 326 -6.90 0.05 25.86
C PRO A 326 -6.79 -0.91 24.66
N SER A 327 -7.89 -1.14 23.92
CA SER A 327 -7.86 -2.04 22.76
C SER A 327 -7.04 -1.47 21.61
N LYS A 328 -7.11 -0.15 21.39
CA LYS A 328 -6.28 0.56 20.41
C LYS A 328 -4.80 0.48 20.75
N ASP A 329 -4.44 0.66 22.02
CA ASP A 329 -3.07 0.55 22.50
C ASP A 329 -2.51 -0.86 22.26
N ASP A 330 -3.28 -1.89 22.62
CA ASP A 330 -2.91 -3.29 22.39
C ASP A 330 -2.77 -3.59 20.89
N PHE A 331 -3.74 -3.18 20.06
CA PHE A 331 -3.70 -3.36 18.62
C PHE A 331 -2.43 -2.76 18.00
N LEU A 332 -2.11 -1.50 18.32
CA LEU A 332 -0.92 -0.82 17.77
C LEU A 332 0.39 -1.42 18.30
N ALA A 333 0.41 -1.89 19.55
CA ALA A 333 1.56 -2.58 20.13
C ALA A 333 1.82 -3.95 19.46
N ARG A 334 0.77 -4.73 19.19
CA ARG A 334 0.87 -5.98 18.41
C ARG A 334 1.34 -5.70 16.99
N ALA A 335 0.77 -4.69 16.32
CA ALA A 335 1.18 -4.29 14.98
C ALA A 335 2.68 -3.94 14.91
N LYS A 336 3.17 -3.18 15.89
CA LYS A 336 4.59 -2.86 16.03
C LYS A 336 5.42 -4.13 16.19
N THR A 337 5.00 -5.05 17.05
CA THR A 337 5.71 -6.31 17.31
C THR A 337 5.86 -7.15 16.04
N ILE A 338 4.79 -7.30 15.27
CA ILE A 338 4.79 -8.03 13.99
C ILE A 338 5.75 -7.37 13.00
N CYS A 339 5.64 -6.06 12.81
CA CYS A 339 6.49 -5.32 11.87
C CYS A 339 7.98 -5.33 12.29
N GLU A 340 8.26 -5.24 13.60
CA GLU A 340 9.62 -5.33 14.14
C GLU A 340 10.24 -6.72 13.94
N ARG A 341 9.43 -7.78 13.94
CA ARG A 341 9.90 -9.14 13.64
C ARG A 341 10.40 -9.22 12.21
N SER A 342 9.62 -8.76 11.23
CA SER A 342 10.04 -8.71 9.82
C SER A 342 11.24 -7.81 9.60
N ALA A 343 11.27 -6.62 10.25
CA ALA A 343 12.42 -5.73 10.21
C ALA A 343 13.70 -6.37 10.80
N LYS A 344 13.57 -7.20 11.83
CA LYS A 344 14.70 -7.95 12.41
C LYS A 344 15.20 -9.07 11.52
N ALA A 345 14.30 -9.79 10.86
CA ALA A 345 14.65 -10.83 9.91
C ALA A 345 15.16 -10.28 8.56
N GLN A 346 15.01 -8.96 8.31
CA GLN A 346 15.22 -8.35 6.99
C GLN A 346 14.32 -8.98 5.92
N GLU A 347 13.09 -9.30 6.31
CA GLU A 347 12.07 -9.92 5.45
C GLU A 347 11.04 -8.88 5.00
N GLU A 348 10.55 -9.05 3.77
CA GLU A 348 9.45 -8.26 3.22
C GLU A 348 8.16 -8.54 4.02
N LEU A 349 7.48 -7.46 4.43
CA LEU A 349 6.19 -7.55 5.09
C LEU A 349 5.09 -7.71 4.03
N SER A 350 4.26 -8.74 4.18
CA SER A 350 3.03 -8.91 3.42
C SER A 350 1.84 -8.36 4.21
N PHE A 351 1.01 -7.53 3.58
CA PHE A 351 -0.24 -7.03 4.17
C PHE A 351 -1.25 -8.14 4.48
N GLU A 352 -1.28 -9.19 3.67
CA GLU A 352 -2.12 -10.37 3.95
C GLU A 352 -1.65 -11.09 5.23
N ALA A 353 -0.34 -11.34 5.36
CA ALA A 353 0.21 -11.96 6.56
C ALA A 353 0.01 -11.07 7.81
N LEU A 354 0.23 -9.76 7.66
CA LEU A 354 0.01 -8.78 8.72
C LEU A 354 -1.46 -8.79 9.18
N ALA A 355 -2.41 -8.75 8.26
CA ALA A 355 -3.82 -8.68 8.60
C ALA A 355 -4.31 -9.96 9.30
N ASN A 356 -3.91 -11.12 8.79
CA ASN A 356 -4.24 -12.42 9.39
C ASN A 356 -3.72 -12.56 10.82
N GLU A 357 -2.53 -12.04 11.13
CA GLU A 357 -1.97 -12.11 12.47
C GLU A 357 -2.53 -11.03 13.40
N LEU A 358 -2.77 -9.82 12.88
CA LEU A 358 -3.17 -8.67 13.69
C LEU A 358 -4.67 -8.67 14.04
N SER A 359 -5.51 -9.16 13.12
CA SER A 359 -6.97 -9.26 13.22
C SER A 359 -7.47 -10.63 12.77
N PRO A 360 -7.16 -11.72 13.51
CA PRO A 360 -7.49 -13.09 13.07
C PRO A 360 -9.01 -13.38 13.02
N GLN A 361 -9.82 -12.59 13.73
CA GLN A 361 -11.29 -12.75 13.72
C GLN A 361 -11.91 -12.19 12.45
N ASP A 362 -11.29 -11.16 11.87
CA ASP A 362 -11.76 -10.50 10.66
C ASP A 362 -10.59 -9.81 9.94
N PRO A 363 -9.78 -10.58 9.21
CA PRO A 363 -8.64 -10.04 8.47
C PRO A 363 -9.08 -9.22 7.25
N GLU A 364 -10.25 -9.54 6.68
CA GLU A 364 -10.77 -8.93 5.45
C GLU A 364 -11.04 -7.43 5.61
N ARG A 365 -11.51 -6.99 6.78
CA ARG A 365 -11.71 -5.55 7.05
C ARG A 365 -10.41 -4.76 7.01
N LEU A 366 -9.35 -5.28 7.65
CA LEU A 366 -8.04 -4.64 7.61
C LEU A 366 -7.41 -4.74 6.21
N MET A 367 -7.53 -5.88 5.54
CA MET A 367 -7.07 -6.04 4.16
C MET A 367 -7.73 -5.05 3.20
N THR A 368 -9.02 -4.79 3.37
CA THR A 368 -9.76 -3.81 2.57
C THR A 368 -9.16 -2.41 2.70
N VAL A 369 -8.83 -1.98 3.93
CA VAL A 369 -8.18 -0.68 4.17
C VAL A 369 -6.77 -0.66 3.59
N LEU A 370 -5.96 -1.70 3.82
CA LEU A 370 -4.59 -1.76 3.29
C LEU A 370 -4.53 -1.87 1.76
N ALA A 371 -5.59 -2.41 1.14
CA ALA A 371 -5.72 -2.49 -0.32
C ALA A 371 -6.22 -1.20 -0.96
N ASP A 372 -6.69 -0.21 -0.19
CA ASP A 372 -7.30 1.00 -0.73
C ASP A 372 -6.34 1.70 -1.72
N PRO A 373 -6.73 1.79 -3.02
CA PRO A 373 -5.89 2.40 -4.02
C PRO A 373 -5.56 3.88 -3.80
N ASP A 374 -6.33 4.58 -2.96
CA ASP A 374 -6.16 6.00 -2.69
C ASP A 374 -5.11 6.24 -1.59
N LEU A 375 -4.88 5.25 -0.71
CA LEU A 375 -3.76 5.27 0.25
C LEU A 375 -2.41 5.00 -0.41
N ARG A 376 -2.40 4.35 -1.58
CA ARG A 376 -1.19 4.10 -2.41
C ARG A 376 -0.05 3.42 -1.62
N LEU A 377 -0.45 2.47 -0.77
CA LEU A 377 0.46 1.70 0.08
C LEU A 377 1.18 0.65 -0.76
N ASN A 378 2.51 0.61 -0.65
CA ASN A 378 3.31 -0.46 -1.20
C ASN A 378 3.26 -1.68 -0.29
N ASP A 379 2.95 -2.85 -0.84
CA ASP A 379 3.12 -4.13 -0.15
C ASP A 379 4.53 -4.69 -0.41
N GLY A 380 5.01 -5.60 0.45
CA GLY A 380 6.28 -6.31 0.25
C GLY A 380 7.52 -5.40 0.38
N PHE A 381 7.56 -4.54 1.39
CA PHE A 381 8.74 -3.75 1.77
C PHE A 381 9.29 -4.24 3.12
N VAL A 382 10.54 -3.90 3.43
CA VAL A 382 11.14 -4.22 4.74
C VAL A 382 10.85 -3.08 5.71
N PRO A 383 10.14 -3.29 6.84
CA PRO A 383 9.78 -2.20 7.73
C PRO A 383 10.99 -1.49 8.36
N ASP A 384 10.92 -0.17 8.46
CA ASP A 384 11.92 0.66 9.12
C ASP A 384 11.64 0.77 10.63
N ARG A 385 12.56 0.24 11.45
CA ARG A 385 12.38 0.22 12.92
C ARG A 385 12.17 1.60 13.54
N ARG A 386 12.74 2.66 12.97
CA ARG A 386 12.61 4.02 13.53
C ARG A 386 11.22 4.58 13.28
N ALA A 387 10.65 4.35 12.10
CA ALA A 387 9.29 4.76 11.75
C ALA A 387 8.22 4.03 12.57
N LEU A 388 8.43 2.75 12.93
CA LEU A 388 7.49 1.96 13.75
C LEU A 388 7.28 2.53 15.17
N GLY A 389 8.20 3.36 15.66
CA GLY A 389 8.08 4.00 16.98
C GLY A 389 6.79 4.82 17.13
N ALA A 390 6.26 5.38 16.04
CA ALA A 390 5.05 6.20 16.05
C ALA A 390 3.77 5.41 16.44
N LEU A 391 3.76 4.07 16.32
CA LEU A 391 2.63 3.25 16.77
C LEU A 391 2.41 3.35 18.28
N ILE A 392 3.50 3.39 19.05
CA ILE A 392 3.47 3.32 20.51
C ILE A 392 3.93 4.59 21.19
N LYS A 393 4.34 5.64 20.46
CA LYS A 393 4.89 6.86 21.05
C LYS A 393 4.19 8.11 20.57
N PHE A 394 4.02 9.06 21.48
CA PHE A 394 3.76 10.45 21.17
C PHE A 394 5.09 11.22 21.19
N LYS A 395 5.22 12.20 20.29
CA LYS A 395 6.37 13.10 20.21
C LYS A 395 5.91 14.53 19.98
N GLY A 396 6.54 15.48 20.66
CA GLY A 396 6.34 16.90 20.47
C GLY A 396 7.65 17.65 20.63
N LYS A 397 7.85 18.72 19.87
CA LYS A 397 9.04 19.56 19.96
C LYS A 397 8.66 21.02 19.73
N THR A 398 9.22 21.90 20.55
CA THR A 398 9.18 23.35 20.39
C THR A 398 10.63 23.86 20.34
N PRO A 399 10.86 25.18 20.14
CA PRO A 399 12.21 25.75 20.25
C PRO A 399 12.84 25.56 21.63
N THR A 400 12.05 25.41 22.69
CA THR A 400 12.51 25.40 24.08
C THR A 400 12.43 24.04 24.76
N TRP A 401 11.63 23.11 24.24
CA TRP A 401 11.50 21.76 24.83
C TRP A 401 11.22 20.68 23.79
N SER A 402 11.48 19.43 24.17
CA SER A 402 11.06 18.25 23.42
C SER A 402 10.51 17.21 24.38
N ILE A 403 9.45 16.53 23.98
CA ILE A 403 8.83 15.46 24.76
C ILE A 403 8.63 14.21 23.89
N GLU A 404 8.90 13.06 24.48
CA GLU A 404 8.61 11.75 23.90
C GLU A 404 8.14 10.83 25.03
N PHE A 405 6.98 10.21 24.87
CA PHE A 405 6.45 9.26 25.85
C PHE A 405 5.65 8.15 25.14
N ASN A 406 5.57 6.99 25.78
CA ASN A 406 4.79 5.88 25.26
C ASN A 406 3.29 6.13 25.44
N ARG A 407 2.48 5.63 24.52
CA ARG A 407 1.02 5.73 24.53
C ARG A 407 0.41 5.17 25.82
N ASP A 408 0.97 4.08 26.33
CA ASP A 408 0.52 3.46 27.58
C ASP A 408 0.72 4.35 28.82
N ALA A 409 1.59 5.37 28.75
CA ALA A 409 1.75 6.33 29.83
C ALA A 409 0.49 7.21 30.05
N ILE A 410 -0.35 7.37 29.02
CA ILE A 410 -1.68 7.99 29.16
C ILE A 410 -2.62 7.03 29.89
N THR A 411 -2.69 5.78 29.43
CA THR A 411 -3.57 4.74 29.98
C THR A 411 -3.23 4.39 31.43
N ARG A 412 -1.95 4.46 31.82
CA ARG A 412 -1.47 4.32 33.21
C ARG A 412 -1.68 5.57 34.07
N GLY A 413 -2.06 6.70 33.48
CA GLY A 413 -2.32 7.96 34.18
C GLY A 413 -1.07 8.77 34.56
N ASN A 414 0.12 8.35 34.13
CA ASN A 414 1.38 9.09 34.32
C ASN A 414 1.40 10.39 33.50
N VAL A 415 0.81 10.35 32.31
CA VAL A 415 0.66 11.49 31.41
C VAL A 415 -0.82 11.80 31.26
N ARG A 416 -1.21 13.04 31.56
CA ARG A 416 -2.61 13.48 31.48
C ARG A 416 -2.71 14.64 30.50
N PHE A 417 -3.54 14.48 29.47
CA PHE A 417 -3.84 15.53 28.52
C PHE A 417 -5.20 16.15 28.85
N ASN A 418 -5.23 17.48 29.04
CA ASN A 418 -6.47 18.24 29.12
C ASN A 418 -6.66 19.01 27.81
N ALA A 419 -7.73 18.67 27.08
CA ALA A 419 -8.05 19.27 25.80
C ALA A 419 -8.59 20.71 25.93
N GLU A 420 -9.26 21.06 27.03
CA GLU A 420 -9.84 22.40 27.23
C GLU A 420 -8.74 23.44 27.43
N ASP A 421 -7.76 23.12 28.27
CA ASP A 421 -6.64 24.02 28.57
C ASP A 421 -5.45 23.83 27.62
N ASN A 422 -5.52 22.82 26.75
CA ASN A 422 -4.41 22.35 25.92
C ASN A 422 -3.13 22.10 26.75
N THR A 423 -3.28 21.43 27.89
CA THR A 423 -2.19 21.15 28.83
C THR A 423 -1.83 19.67 28.88
N LEU A 424 -0.56 19.39 29.12
CA LEU A 424 -0.03 18.04 29.32
C LEU A 424 0.66 17.98 30.68
N THR A 425 0.12 17.19 31.60
CA THR A 425 0.67 17.02 32.96
C THR A 425 1.43 15.71 33.04
N LEU A 426 2.70 15.79 33.45
CA LEU A 426 3.56 14.65 33.73
C LEU A 426 3.62 14.41 35.24
N THR A 427 3.37 13.17 35.65
CA THR A 427 3.40 12.75 37.06
C THR A 427 4.39 11.60 37.25
N GLY A 428 4.98 11.50 38.44
CA GLY A 428 6.03 10.51 38.72
C GLY A 428 7.34 10.81 37.99
N LEU A 429 7.83 12.05 38.10
CA LEU A 429 9.11 12.45 37.50
C LEU A 429 10.27 11.61 38.07
N PRO A 430 11.30 11.29 37.27
CA PRO A 430 12.50 10.62 37.77
C PRO A 430 13.16 11.40 38.92
N GLU A 431 13.77 10.69 39.87
CA GLU A 431 14.43 11.30 41.02
C GLU A 431 15.52 12.29 40.59
N ASP A 432 16.32 11.93 39.59
CA ASP A 432 17.39 12.79 39.05
C ASP A 432 16.86 14.13 38.53
N LEU A 433 15.76 14.10 37.76
CA LEU A 433 15.13 15.32 37.24
C LEU A 433 14.50 16.14 38.37
N THR A 434 13.91 15.46 39.36
CA THR A 434 13.31 16.10 40.53
C THR A 434 14.38 16.81 41.37
N ALA A 435 15.55 16.20 41.56
CA ALA A 435 16.67 16.79 42.28
C ALA A 435 17.23 18.02 41.56
N GLN A 436 17.41 17.95 40.24
CA GLN A 436 17.86 19.08 39.42
C GLN A 436 16.89 20.28 39.50
N LEU A 437 15.58 20.02 39.33
CA LEU A 437 14.56 21.07 39.42
C LEU A 437 14.53 21.69 40.83
N ARG A 438 14.56 20.87 41.89
CA ARG A 438 14.57 21.38 43.26
C ARG A 438 15.80 22.22 43.58
N ALA A 439 16.98 21.84 43.08
CA ALA A 439 18.20 22.61 43.29
C ALA A 439 18.10 24.01 42.67
N GLU A 440 17.57 24.12 41.45
CA GLU A 440 17.34 25.40 40.78
C GLU A 440 16.38 26.29 41.58
N TYR A 441 15.21 25.75 41.96
CA TYR A 441 14.20 26.50 42.71
C TYR A 441 14.56 26.79 44.18
N SER A 442 15.56 26.09 44.74
CA SER A 442 16.03 26.34 46.12
C SER A 442 17.12 27.42 46.18
N GLN A 443 17.69 27.83 45.04
CA GLN A 443 18.69 28.91 44.99
C GLN A 443 18.09 30.31 44.78
N ASP A 444 16.80 30.38 44.40
CA ASP A 444 16.05 31.63 44.21
C ASP A 444 15.16 32.02 45.41
N GLY A 445 15.36 31.38 46.57
CA GLY A 445 14.57 31.56 47.81
C GLY A 445 15.26 32.39 48.89
#